data_AF-A0A7S3WMS6-F1
#
_entry.id   AF-A0A7S3WMS6-F1
#
_cell.length_a   1.000
_cell.length_b   1.000
_cell.length_c   1.000
_cell.angle_alpha   90.00
_cell.angle_beta   90.00
_cell.angle_gamma   90.00
#
_symmetry.space_group_name_H-M   'P 1'
#
loop_
_entity.id
_entity.type
_entity.pdbx_description
1 polymer ?
#
loop_
_entity_poly.entity_id
_entity_poly.type
_entity_poly.pdbx_seq_one_letter_code
_entity_poly.pdbx_strand_id
1 'polypeptide(L)'
;QFYGFWFASMRAYAEAQPHGGYNVLRGWREALDSRHARRRVSHGEEGDMAGARRSLLGPEQPVFALTSNLDRFLRRAEVAAPGAVAEIHGSLRKWQCGGVPSGRRFPLLSRTRCSDELFDPPEPQDTDLDAFPRDVPPPQCPL
;
A
#
# COMPACT_ATOMS: atom_id res chain seq x y z
N GLN A 1 4.32 -3.22 23.84
CA GLN A 1 5.10 -4.21 23.05
C GLN A 1 4.79 -4.12 21.56
N PHE A 2 3.52 -4.20 21.13
CA PHE A 2 3.15 -4.09 19.71
C PHE A 2 3.64 -2.81 19.01
N TYR A 3 3.33 -1.62 19.57
CA TYR A 3 3.67 -0.35 18.91
C TYR A 3 5.17 -0.12 18.76
N GLY A 4 5.99 -0.46 19.76
CA GLY A 4 7.45 -0.38 19.64
C GLY A 4 8.00 -1.25 18.50
N PHE A 5 7.57 -2.52 18.44
CA PHE A 5 7.90 -3.41 17.30
C PHE A 5 7.45 -2.81 15.96
N TRP A 6 6.24 -2.25 15.91
CA TRP A 6 5.70 -1.68 14.68
C TRP A 6 6.49 -0.45 14.22
N PHE A 7 6.78 0.51 15.11
CA PHE A 7 7.58 1.69 14.79
C PHE A 7 9.01 1.33 14.37
N ALA A 8 9.66 0.40 15.07
CA ALA A 8 10.98 -0.11 14.69
C ALA A 8 10.95 -0.75 13.29
N SER A 9 9.92 -1.55 12.98
CA SER A 9 9.72 -2.14 11.66
C SER A 9 9.49 -1.07 10.58
N MET A 10 8.65 -0.07 10.85
CA MET A 10 8.42 1.05 9.91
C MET A 10 9.73 1.78 9.57
N ARG A 11 10.58 2.05 10.57
CA ARG A 11 11.90 2.67 10.37
C ARG A 11 12.80 1.78 9.51
N ALA A 12 12.92 0.51 9.87
CA ALA A 12 13.74 -0.45 9.13
C ALA A 12 13.31 -0.56 7.66
N TYR A 13 12.01 -0.62 7.36
CA TYR A 13 11.51 -0.66 5.99
C TYR A 13 11.65 0.66 5.23
N ALA A 14 11.60 1.80 5.94
CA ALA A 14 11.85 3.11 5.32
C ALA A 14 13.30 3.24 4.84
N GLU A 15 14.25 2.73 5.62
CA GLU A 15 15.69 2.76 5.30
C GLU A 15 16.10 1.67 4.30
N ALA A 16 15.48 0.50 4.37
CA ALA A 16 15.74 -0.62 3.48
C ALA A 16 15.47 -0.24 2.01
N GLN A 17 16.23 -0.83 1.09
CA GLN A 17 16.10 -0.61 -0.35
C GLN A 17 15.48 -1.83 -1.05
N PRO A 18 14.68 -1.62 -2.11
CA PRO A 18 14.26 -2.72 -2.97
C PRO A 18 15.47 -3.47 -3.52
N HIS A 19 15.47 -4.80 -3.39
CA HIS A 19 16.55 -5.62 -3.95
C HIS A 19 16.42 -5.76 -5.48
N GLY A 20 17.47 -6.31 -6.13
CA GLY A 20 17.55 -6.39 -7.60
C GLY A 20 16.40 -7.15 -8.29
N GLY A 21 15.63 -7.96 -7.56
CA GLY A 21 14.46 -8.65 -8.11
C GLY A 21 13.37 -7.68 -8.56
N TYR A 22 13.20 -6.55 -7.87
CA TYR A 22 12.24 -5.52 -8.28
C TYR A 22 12.63 -4.86 -9.61
N ASN A 23 13.93 -4.74 -9.90
CA ASN A 23 14.40 -4.23 -11.20
C ASN A 23 14.03 -5.18 -12.35
N VAL A 24 14.06 -6.50 -12.11
CA VAL A 24 13.62 -7.50 -13.10
C VAL A 24 12.14 -7.32 -13.39
N LEU A 25 11.30 -7.18 -12.35
CA LEU A 25 9.86 -6.98 -12.51
C LEU A 25 9.54 -5.66 -13.24
N ARG A 26 10.24 -4.58 -12.91
CA ARG A 26 10.12 -3.30 -13.62
C ARG A 26 10.49 -3.44 -15.10
N GLY A 27 11.57 -4.15 -15.41
CA GLY A 27 11.98 -4.42 -16.81
C GLY A 27 10.94 -5.24 -17.57
N TRP A 28 10.30 -6.21 -16.92
CA TRP A 28 9.19 -6.96 -17.52
C TRP A 28 7.99 -6.07 -17.84
N ARG A 29 7.62 -5.16 -16.92
CA ARG A 29 6.58 -4.15 -17.16
C ARG A 29 6.93 -3.30 -18.39
N GLU A 30 8.12 -2.71 -18.44
CA GLU A 30 8.55 -1.86 -19.55
C GLU A 30 8.54 -2.57 -20.90
N ALA A 31 8.93 -3.85 -20.91
CA ALA A 31 8.88 -4.68 -22.10
C ALA A 31 7.43 -4.95 -22.56
N LEU A 32 6.51 -5.16 -21.62
CA LEU A 32 5.08 -5.33 -21.92
C LEU A 32 4.46 -4.01 -22.43
N ASP A 33 4.73 -2.89 -21.77
CA ASP A 33 4.29 -1.56 -22.20
C ASP A 33 4.76 -1.26 -23.63
N SER A 34 6.03 -1.54 -23.92
CA SER A 34 6.61 -1.37 -25.26
C SER A 34 5.93 -2.25 -26.31
N ARG A 35 5.59 -3.50 -25.97
CA ARG A 35 4.86 -4.41 -26.88
C ARG A 35 3.43 -3.95 -27.11
N HIS A 36 2.74 -3.48 -26.07
CA HIS A 36 1.39 -2.93 -26.18
C HIS A 36 1.37 -1.66 -27.04
N ALA A 37 2.33 -0.76 -26.84
CA ALA A 37 2.46 0.45 -27.65
C ALA A 37 2.69 0.12 -29.14
N ARG A 38 3.58 -0.83 -29.45
CA ARG A 38 3.82 -1.28 -30.84
C ARG A 38 2.56 -1.86 -31.48
N ARG A 39 1.80 -2.69 -30.76
CA ARG A 39 0.53 -3.26 -31.28
C ARG A 39 -0.50 -2.19 -31.64
N ARG A 40 -0.62 -1.13 -30.84
CA ARG A 40 -1.52 0.00 -31.13
C ARG A 40 -1.12 0.75 -32.40
N VAL A 41 0.19 0.92 -32.64
CA VAL A 41 0.69 1.57 -33.86
C VAL A 41 0.50 0.69 -35.10
N SER A 42 0.66 -0.64 -34.96
CA SER A 42 0.53 -1.58 -36.09
C SER A 42 -0.93 -1.87 -36.49
N HIS A 43 -1.86 -1.84 -35.54
CA HIS A 43 -3.30 -1.90 -35.82
C HIS A 43 -3.88 -0.50 -35.88
N GLY A 44 -3.44 0.28 -36.88
CA GLY A 44 -4.00 1.59 -37.17
C GLY A 44 -5.52 1.58 -37.01
N GLU A 45 -6.03 2.62 -36.36
CA GLU A 45 -7.44 2.86 -36.07
C GLU A 45 -8.26 3.03 -37.36
N GLU A 46 -8.30 2.01 -38.22
CA GLU A 46 -9.34 1.87 -39.24
C GLU A 46 -10.56 1.24 -38.58
N GLY A 47 -11.39 2.14 -38.05
CA GLY A 47 -12.83 2.02 -37.88
C GLY A 47 -13.38 0.67 -37.44
N ASP A 48 -13.62 0.50 -36.14
CA ASP A 48 -14.77 -0.30 -35.75
C ASP A 48 -15.47 0.27 -34.50
N MET A 49 -16.66 0.82 -34.73
CA MET A 49 -17.55 1.37 -33.70
C MET A 49 -18.01 0.32 -32.67
N ALA A 50 -17.65 -0.96 -32.84
CA ALA A 50 -17.83 -2.02 -31.85
C ALA A 50 -16.85 -1.96 -30.66
N GLY A 51 -15.73 -1.21 -30.77
CA GLY A 51 -14.72 -1.07 -29.72
C GLY A 51 -15.10 -0.13 -28.57
N ALA A 52 -16.14 0.69 -28.74
CA ALA A 52 -16.52 1.75 -27.80
C ALA A 52 -16.99 1.25 -26.42
N ARG A 53 -17.36 -0.03 -26.27
CA ARG A 53 -17.71 -0.61 -24.95
C ARG A 53 -16.52 -1.04 -24.11
N ARG A 54 -15.30 -1.14 -24.67
CA ARG A 54 -14.09 -1.46 -23.89
C ARG A 54 -13.39 -0.23 -23.31
N SER A 55 -13.83 0.98 -23.67
CA SER A 55 -13.19 2.25 -23.27
C SER A 55 -13.97 3.02 -22.18
N LEU A 56 -14.63 2.31 -21.26
CA LEU A 56 -15.18 2.91 -20.02
C LEU A 56 -14.22 2.79 -18.82
N LEU A 57 -13.17 2.00 -18.97
CA LEU A 57 -12.00 1.99 -18.10
C LEU A 57 -10.91 2.71 -18.89
N GLY A 58 -10.22 3.68 -18.28
CA GLY A 58 -9.17 4.47 -18.93
C GLY A 58 -8.05 3.61 -19.55
N PRO A 59 -6.94 4.21 -20.04
CA PRO A 59 -5.93 3.47 -20.79
C PRO A 59 -5.55 2.18 -20.06
N GLU A 60 -5.96 1.02 -20.62
CA GLU A 60 -5.74 -0.28 -19.97
C GLU A 60 -4.26 -0.40 -19.64
N GLN A 61 -3.93 -0.38 -18.35
CA GLN A 61 -2.58 -0.60 -17.89
C GLN A 61 -2.31 -2.09 -18.06
N PRO A 62 -1.34 -2.49 -18.90
CA PRO A 62 -1.17 -3.90 -19.27
C PRO A 62 -0.61 -4.74 -18.12
N VAL A 63 -0.19 -4.11 -17.02
CA VAL A 63 0.41 -4.76 -15.86
C VAL A 63 -0.19 -4.19 -14.58
N PHE A 64 -0.63 -5.10 -13.70
CA PHE A 64 -0.94 -4.80 -12.31
C PHE A 64 -0.10 -5.70 -11.39
N ALA A 65 0.14 -5.24 -10.17
CA ALA A 65 0.85 -5.99 -9.15
C ALA A 65 -0.03 -6.15 -7.91
N LEU A 66 -0.14 -7.40 -7.43
CA LEU A 66 -0.82 -7.76 -6.19
C LEU A 66 0.24 -8.21 -5.19
N THR A 67 0.23 -7.65 -3.98
CA THR A 67 1.22 -8.01 -2.96
C THR A 67 0.62 -8.15 -1.57
N SER A 68 1.11 -9.14 -0.85
CA SER A 68 0.90 -9.34 0.59
C SER A 68 1.91 -8.57 1.45
N ASN A 69 2.96 -7.99 0.84
CA ASN A 69 3.98 -7.24 1.56
C ASN A 69 3.48 -5.85 1.96
N LEU A 70 3.96 -5.36 3.10
CA LEU A 70 3.62 -4.04 3.65
C LEU A 70 4.69 -2.97 3.33
N ASP A 71 5.82 -3.38 2.75
CA ASP A 71 7.07 -2.63 2.55
C ASP A 71 7.02 -1.53 1.47
N ARG A 72 5.99 -1.58 0.61
CA ARG A 72 5.81 -0.71 -0.56
C ARG A 72 6.94 -0.77 -1.60
N PHE A 73 7.78 -1.80 -1.61
CA PHE A 73 8.92 -1.89 -2.53
C PHE A 73 8.48 -1.98 -3.99
N LEU A 74 7.33 -2.59 -4.29
CA LEU A 74 6.73 -2.55 -5.64
C LEU A 74 6.45 -1.12 -6.11
N ARG A 75 5.98 -0.24 -5.22
CA ARG A 75 5.74 1.17 -5.53
C ARG A 75 7.06 1.94 -5.65
N ARG A 76 7.98 1.75 -4.70
CA ARG A 76 9.29 2.43 -4.67
C ARG A 76 10.18 2.05 -5.86
N ALA A 77 10.07 0.83 -6.36
CA ALA A 77 10.78 0.36 -7.54
C ALA A 77 9.97 0.52 -8.83
N GLU A 78 8.80 1.17 -8.78
CA GLU A 78 7.96 1.48 -9.94
C GLU A 78 7.62 0.24 -10.78
N VAL A 79 7.33 -0.89 -10.13
CA VAL A 79 7.06 -2.16 -10.83
C VAL A 79 5.76 -2.13 -11.61
N ALA A 80 4.78 -1.34 -11.17
CA ALA A 80 3.54 -1.09 -11.88
C ALA A 80 3.24 0.42 -11.88
N ALA A 81 2.37 0.85 -12.79
CA ALA A 81 1.96 2.24 -12.86
C ALA A 81 1.22 2.69 -11.58
N PRO A 82 1.18 4.00 -11.29
CA PRO A 82 0.38 4.53 -10.18
C PRO A 82 -1.07 4.02 -10.26
N GLY A 83 -1.57 3.49 -9.15
CA GLY A 83 -2.90 2.88 -9.07
C GLY A 83 -2.96 1.39 -9.42
N ALA A 84 -1.96 0.82 -10.08
CA ALA A 84 -1.91 -0.61 -10.44
C ALA A 84 -1.17 -1.49 -9.43
N VAL A 85 -0.93 -1.00 -8.20
CA VAL A 85 -0.42 -1.80 -7.09
C VAL A 85 -1.52 -1.96 -6.04
N ALA A 86 -1.94 -3.21 -5.84
CA ALA A 86 -2.90 -3.60 -4.81
C ALA A 86 -2.18 -4.29 -3.63
N GLU A 87 -2.34 -3.72 -2.44
CA GLU A 87 -1.68 -4.16 -1.19
C GLU A 87 -2.73 -4.83 -0.28
N ILE A 88 -2.83 -6.17 -0.33
CA ILE A 88 -3.97 -6.90 0.26
C ILE A 88 -3.93 -7.00 1.79
N HIS A 89 -2.76 -6.81 2.39
CA HIS A 89 -2.59 -6.79 3.85
C HIS A 89 -2.46 -5.36 4.41
N GLY A 90 -2.68 -4.34 3.58
CA GLY A 90 -2.53 -2.93 3.95
C GLY A 90 -1.11 -2.42 3.74
N SER A 91 -0.75 -1.37 4.47
CA SER A 91 0.53 -0.66 4.30
C SER A 91 1.09 -0.23 5.65
N LEU A 92 2.42 -0.24 5.81
CA LEU A 92 3.07 0.32 6.99
C LEU A 92 2.77 1.81 7.21
N ARG A 93 2.41 2.54 6.14
CA ARG A 93 2.16 3.99 6.19
C ARG A 93 0.72 4.37 6.49
N LYS A 94 -0.19 3.41 6.66
CA LYS A 94 -1.61 3.69 6.86
C LYS A 94 -2.13 2.93 8.07
N TRP A 95 -2.73 3.66 8.98
CA TRP A 95 -3.29 3.17 10.23
C TRP A 95 -4.80 3.28 10.19
N GLN A 96 -5.47 2.41 10.95
CA GLN A 96 -6.91 2.42 11.11
C GLN A 96 -7.23 2.30 12.60
N CYS A 97 -8.31 2.95 13.04
CA CYS A 97 -8.81 2.79 14.40
C CYS A 97 -9.24 1.33 14.61
N GLY A 98 -8.57 0.61 15.51
CA GLY A 98 -8.96 -0.76 15.86
C GLY A 98 -10.27 -0.84 16.66
N GLY A 99 -10.72 0.29 17.24
CA GLY A 99 -11.75 0.31 18.28
C GLY A 99 -11.33 -0.48 19.52
N VAL A 100 -12.24 -0.59 20.49
CA VAL A 100 -12.13 -1.60 21.56
C VAL A 100 -13.38 -2.46 21.48
N PRO A 101 -13.28 -3.70 20.97
CA PRO A 101 -14.44 -4.58 20.90
C PRO A 101 -14.89 -4.95 22.32
N SER A 102 -16.18 -4.81 22.61
CA SER A 102 -16.77 -5.41 23.80
C SER A 102 -16.76 -6.94 23.68
N GLY A 103 -16.41 -7.61 24.77
CA GLY A 103 -16.41 -9.07 24.82
C GLY A 103 -15.95 -9.59 26.18
N ARG A 104 -15.93 -10.91 26.36
CA ARG A 104 -15.55 -11.55 27.65
C ARG A 104 -14.20 -11.07 28.22
N ARG A 105 -13.28 -10.62 27.36
CA ARG A 105 -11.95 -10.13 27.74
C ARG A 105 -11.92 -8.65 28.14
N PHE A 106 -12.87 -7.84 27.65
CA PHE A 106 -12.99 -6.40 27.93
C PHE A 106 -14.48 -6.03 28.10
N PRO A 107 -15.14 -6.50 29.17
CA PRO A 107 -16.59 -6.41 29.31
C PRO A 107 -17.11 -4.99 29.54
N LEU A 108 -16.24 -4.06 29.98
CA LEU A 108 -16.61 -2.69 30.38
C LEU A 108 -16.04 -1.59 29.48
N LEU A 109 -15.30 -1.95 28.43
CA LEU A 109 -14.66 -1.00 27.51
C LEU A 109 -15.09 -1.34 26.09
N SER A 110 -16.29 -0.89 25.71
CA SER A 110 -16.60 -0.74 24.29
C SER A 110 -16.21 0.67 23.87
N ARG A 111 -15.33 0.75 22.88
CA ARG A 111 -15.15 1.99 22.11
C ARG A 111 -15.42 1.64 20.67
N THR A 112 -16.42 2.28 20.09
CA THR A 112 -16.63 2.22 18.65
C THR A 112 -15.37 2.70 17.96
N ARG A 113 -15.10 2.16 16.76
CA ARG A 113 -14.06 2.75 15.91
C ARG A 113 -14.41 4.20 15.67
N CYS A 114 -13.40 5.07 15.68
CA CYS A 114 -13.58 6.48 15.36
C CYS A 114 -13.99 6.66 13.90
N SER A 115 -13.38 5.88 12.99
CA SER A 115 -13.66 5.86 11.56
C SER A 115 -13.07 4.59 10.93
N ASP A 116 -13.60 4.19 9.76
CA ASP A 116 -12.96 3.19 8.89
C ASP A 116 -11.90 3.82 7.97
N GLU A 117 -11.76 5.15 8.00
CA GLU A 117 -10.75 5.86 7.22
C GLU A 117 -9.33 5.52 7.66
N LEU A 118 -8.45 5.41 6.66
CA LEU A 118 -7.03 5.19 6.86
C LEU A 118 -6.32 6.54 7.05
N PHE A 119 -5.55 6.67 8.12
CA PHE A 119 -4.77 7.87 8.44
C PHE A 119 -3.27 7.58 8.48
N ASP A 120 -2.45 8.62 8.41
CA ASP A 120 -1.00 8.47 8.54
C ASP A 120 -0.62 8.16 10.00
N PRO A 121 0.39 7.31 10.25
CA PRO A 121 0.89 7.08 11.61
C PRO A 121 1.24 8.41 12.28
N PRO A 122 0.95 8.56 13.58
CA PRO A 122 1.50 9.68 14.32
C PRO A 122 3.03 9.61 14.30
N GLU A 123 3.65 10.78 14.18
CA GLU A 123 5.11 10.86 14.31
C GLU A 123 5.51 10.47 15.73
N PRO A 124 6.53 9.61 15.90
CA PRO A 124 7.06 9.32 17.22
C PRO A 124 7.73 10.58 17.77
N GLN A 125 7.06 11.30 18.66
CA GLN A 125 7.60 12.50 19.31
C GLN A 125 8.71 12.07 20.27
N ASP A 126 9.97 12.37 19.94
CA ASP A 126 11.17 12.20 20.79
C ASP A 126 11.30 10.85 21.51
N THR A 127 10.60 9.83 21.02
CA THR A 127 10.53 8.54 21.68
C THR A 127 11.67 7.69 21.17
N ASP A 128 12.57 7.31 22.07
CA ASP A 128 13.51 6.23 21.80
C ASP A 128 12.70 4.97 21.47
N LEU A 129 12.62 4.67 20.17
CA LEU A 129 11.82 3.56 19.65
C LEU A 129 12.36 2.20 20.10
N ASP A 130 13.66 2.16 20.39
CA ASP A 130 14.36 0.97 20.87
C ASP A 130 14.18 0.81 22.39
N ALA A 131 13.92 1.90 23.12
CA ALA A 131 13.59 1.90 24.55
C ALA A 131 12.10 2.06 24.88
N PHE A 132 11.19 2.02 23.89
CA PHE A 132 9.76 2.39 24.02
C PHE A 132 9.17 1.89 25.35
N PRO A 133 9.01 2.78 26.35
CA PRO A 133 8.58 2.39 27.68
C PRO A 133 7.24 1.68 27.57
N ARG A 134 7.02 0.64 28.39
CA ARG A 134 5.74 -0.09 28.43
C ARG A 134 4.55 0.83 28.74
N ASP A 135 4.82 2.02 29.26
CA ASP A 135 3.85 2.95 29.83
C ASP A 135 3.56 4.18 28.96
N VAL A 136 4.07 4.23 27.71
CA VAL A 136 3.66 5.29 26.78
C VAL A 136 2.20 5.06 26.37
N PRO A 137 1.33 6.08 26.48
CA PRO A 137 -0.07 5.94 26.08
C PRO A 137 -0.17 5.54 24.60
N PRO A 138 -1.16 4.70 24.23
CA PRO A 138 -1.34 4.34 22.84
C PRO A 138 -1.63 5.59 22.00
N PRO A 139 -1.20 5.60 20.73
CA PRO A 139 -1.51 6.69 19.81
C PRO A 139 -3.02 6.89 19.69
N GLN A 140 -3.44 8.15 19.67
CA GLN A 140 -4.84 8.53 19.51
C GLN A 140 -5.21 8.61 18.03
N CYS A 141 -6.47 8.29 17.72
CA CYS A 141 -6.98 8.51 16.37
C CYS A 141 -7.10 10.01 16.09
N PRO A 142 -6.82 10.46 14.85
CA PRO A 142 -7.20 11.81 14.45
C PRO A 142 -8.74 11.91 14.57
N LEU A 143 -9.20 12.91 15.33
CA LEU A 143 -10.62 13.26 15.47
C LEU A 143 -11.08 14.10 14.28
#